data_AF-A0A419DLC9-F1
#
_entry.id   AF-A0A419DLC9-F1
#
_cell.length_a   1.000
_cell.length_b   1.000
_cell.length_c   1.000
_cell.angle_alpha   90.00
_cell.angle_beta   90.00
_cell.angle_gamma   90.00
#
_symmetry.space_group_name_H-M   'P 1'
#
loop_
_entity.id
_entity.type
_entity.pdbx_description
1 polymer ?
#
loop_
_entity_poly.entity_id
_entity_poly.type
_entity_poly.pdbx_seq_one_letter_code
_entity_poly.pdbx_strand_id
1 'polypeptide(L)'
;MVAFLQFYAFIFACCFAWQVGRPSSWSQKVTRAFLTSINSLFIFFRASVSIFLLIGPLLLVSYVLFPNLIQFAGPLSIIISVLVIGLLDRLVSLVVLPIARSFFLKKNRMMPQLLEASLYTLSMALLLYLNLTVVPGVQLSSAMALFFGFTIYFAHYLFALFRIRQLKKKLSS
;
A
#
# COMPACT_ATOMS: atom_id res chain seq x y z
N MET A 1 16.47 6.01 -7.86
CA MET A 1 15.88 7.12 -8.64
C MET A 1 14.83 6.66 -9.65
N VAL A 2 15.12 5.64 -10.47
CA VAL A 2 14.19 5.14 -11.50
C VAL A 2 12.82 4.71 -10.94
N ALA A 3 12.79 3.98 -9.82
CA ALA A 3 11.54 3.53 -9.20
C ALA A 3 10.61 4.68 -8.73
N PHE A 4 11.18 5.75 -8.16
CA PHE A 4 10.42 6.94 -7.76
C PHE A 4 9.85 7.68 -8.97
N LEU A 5 10.61 7.75 -10.07
CA LEU A 5 10.17 8.38 -11.31
C LEU A 5 9.04 7.59 -11.97
N GLN A 6 9.16 6.26 -12.02
CA GLN A 6 8.13 5.36 -12.53
C GLN A 6 6.85 5.44 -11.68
N PHE A 7 6.99 5.55 -10.36
CA PHE A 7 5.86 5.69 -9.47
C PHE A 7 5.13 7.03 -9.63
N TYR A 8 5.88 8.13 -9.73
CA TYR A 8 5.29 9.43 -10.03
C TYR A 8 4.58 9.44 -11.39
N ALA A 9 5.21 8.84 -12.41
CA ALA A 9 4.62 8.69 -13.74
C ALA A 9 3.31 7.90 -13.69
N PHE A 10 3.22 6.86 -12.87
CA PHE A 10 1.98 6.09 -12.68
C PHE A 10 0.87 6.92 -12.02
N ILE A 11 1.16 7.62 -10.91
CA ILE A 11 0.18 8.52 -10.26
C ILE A 11 -0.31 9.57 -11.25
N PHE A 12 0.63 10.20 -11.97
CA PHE A 12 0.30 11.23 -12.95
C PHE A 12 -0.57 10.66 -14.07
N ALA A 13 -0.25 9.48 -14.61
CA ALA A 13 -1.04 8.83 -15.65
C ALA A 13 -2.47 8.51 -15.19
N CYS A 14 -2.65 8.02 -13.95
CA CYS A 14 -3.97 7.77 -13.39
C CYS A 14 -4.77 9.06 -13.16
N CYS A 15 -4.14 10.10 -12.60
CA CYS A 15 -4.76 11.42 -12.43
C CYS A 15 -5.11 12.06 -13.78
N PHE A 16 -4.28 11.87 -14.78
CA PHE A 16 -4.50 12.36 -16.13
C PHE A 16 -5.66 11.61 -16.80
N ALA A 17 -5.69 10.28 -16.75
CA ALA A 17 -6.78 9.46 -17.25
C ALA A 17 -8.14 9.85 -16.63
N TRP A 18 -8.15 10.18 -15.33
CA TRP A 18 -9.33 10.71 -14.65
C TRP A 18 -9.82 12.06 -15.20
N GLN A 19 -8.89 12.95 -15.61
CA GLN A 19 -9.23 14.26 -16.18
C GLN A 19 -9.62 14.19 -17.66
N VAL A 20 -9.19 13.14 -18.39
CA VAL A 20 -9.55 12.93 -19.82
C VAL A 20 -11.05 12.81 -20.00
N GLY A 21 -11.77 12.18 -19.07
CA GLY A 21 -13.23 12.00 -19.11
C GLY A 21 -14.06 13.27 -18.82
N ARG A 22 -13.44 14.42 -18.54
CA ARG A 22 -14.15 15.67 -18.24
C ARG A 22 -14.17 16.64 -19.44
N PRO A 23 -15.25 17.42 -19.63
CA PRO A 23 -15.29 18.47 -20.65
C PRO A 23 -14.47 19.68 -20.17
N SER A 24 -13.21 19.76 -20.59
CA SER A 24 -12.31 20.90 -20.37
C SER A 24 -11.23 20.97 -21.45
N SER A 25 -10.58 22.13 -21.62
CA SER A 25 -9.52 22.27 -22.62
C SER A 25 -8.27 21.43 -22.25
N TRP A 26 -7.50 21.01 -23.25
CA TRP A 26 -6.32 20.15 -23.06
C TRP A 26 -5.29 20.73 -22.08
N SER A 27 -5.01 22.04 -22.20
CA SER A 27 -4.14 22.76 -21.26
C SER A 27 -4.67 22.70 -19.82
N GLN A 28 -5.98 22.92 -19.63
CA GLN A 28 -6.60 22.81 -18.30
C GLN A 28 -6.60 21.38 -17.75
N LYS A 29 -6.72 20.36 -18.61
CA LYS A 29 -6.62 18.94 -18.20
C LYS A 29 -5.24 18.62 -17.64
N VAL A 30 -4.18 19.05 -18.33
CA VAL A 30 -2.79 18.82 -17.89
C VAL A 30 -2.50 19.55 -16.58
N THR A 31 -2.85 20.83 -16.47
CA THR A 31 -2.60 21.63 -15.26
C THR A 31 -3.39 21.10 -14.06
N ARG A 32 -4.66 20.71 -14.26
CA ARG A 32 -5.45 20.07 -13.20
C ARG A 32 -4.90 18.69 -12.84
N ALA A 33 -4.50 17.87 -13.81
CA ALA A 33 -3.88 16.57 -13.54
C ALA A 33 -2.60 16.71 -12.72
N PHE A 34 -1.78 17.72 -13.02
CA PHE A 34 -0.56 18.04 -12.27
C PHE A 34 -0.84 18.52 -10.84
N LEU A 35 -1.77 19.46 -10.66
CA LEU A 35 -2.16 19.89 -9.30
C LEU A 35 -2.77 18.74 -8.50
N THR A 36 -3.58 17.90 -9.15
CA THR A 36 -4.19 16.72 -8.52
C THR A 36 -3.14 15.66 -8.19
N SER A 37 -2.12 15.47 -9.04
CA SER A 37 -1.03 14.53 -8.80
C SER A 37 -0.17 14.98 -7.64
N ILE A 38 0.15 16.28 -7.51
CA ILE A 38 0.88 16.83 -6.35
C ILE A 38 0.09 16.64 -5.06
N ASN A 39 -1.19 16.99 -5.04
CA ASN A 39 -2.03 16.77 -3.85
C ASN A 39 -2.12 15.29 -3.48
N SER A 40 -2.25 14.42 -4.49
CA SER A 40 -2.23 12.97 -4.29
C SER A 40 -0.89 12.49 -3.75
N LEU A 41 0.23 13.08 -4.19
CA LEU A 41 1.58 12.82 -3.68
C LEU A 41 1.72 13.26 -2.22
N PHE A 42 1.10 14.37 -1.82
CA PHE A 42 1.15 14.86 -0.45
C PHE A 42 0.29 13.99 0.48
N ILE A 43 -0.90 13.59 0.03
CA ILE A 43 -1.74 12.60 0.73
C ILE A 43 -0.99 11.27 0.84
N PHE A 44 -0.33 10.86 -0.24
CA PHE A 44 0.49 9.67 -0.29
C PHE A 44 1.69 9.75 0.67
N PHE A 45 2.36 10.89 0.74
CA PHE A 45 3.47 11.13 1.67
C PHE A 45 2.98 11.05 3.12
N ARG A 46 1.89 11.74 3.47
CA ARG A 46 1.28 11.68 4.81
C ARG A 46 0.86 10.26 5.18
N ALA A 47 0.27 9.53 4.24
CA ALA A 47 -0.12 8.14 4.41
C ALA A 47 1.10 7.22 4.56
N SER A 48 2.17 7.48 3.81
CA SER A 48 3.43 6.72 3.87
C SER A 48 4.15 6.95 5.20
N VAL A 49 4.14 8.17 5.73
CA VAL A 49 4.64 8.48 7.08
C VAL A 49 3.81 7.77 8.16
N SER A 50 2.49 7.71 8.00
CA SER A 50 1.64 6.95 8.93
C SER A 50 1.96 5.45 8.90
N ILE A 51 2.21 4.89 7.72
CA ILE A 51 2.61 3.49 7.57
C ILE A 51 4.03 3.27 8.08
N PHE A 52 4.93 4.24 7.92
CA PHE A 52 6.28 4.20 8.48
C PHE A 52 6.27 4.02 10.00
N LEU A 53 5.34 4.67 10.71
CA LEU A 53 5.18 4.48 12.16
C LEU A 53 4.72 3.07 12.56
N LEU A 54 4.01 2.36 11.68
CA LEU A 54 3.56 0.99 11.91
C LEU A 54 4.62 -0.04 11.49
N ILE A 55 5.15 0.13 10.28
CA ILE A 55 6.00 -0.85 9.59
C ILE A 55 7.46 -0.66 9.96
N GLY A 56 7.91 0.55 10.26
CA GLY A 56 9.28 0.82 10.70
C GLY A 56 9.67 0.04 11.96
N PRO A 57 8.90 0.13 13.06
CA PRO A 57 9.16 -0.67 14.27
C PRO A 57 9.07 -2.18 13.99
N LEU A 58 8.08 -2.61 13.20
CA LEU A 58 7.91 -4.01 12.84
C LEU A 58 9.13 -4.54 12.07
N LEU A 59 9.65 -3.77 11.11
CA LEU A 59 10.85 -4.11 10.34
C LEU A 59 12.10 -4.16 11.23
N LEU A 60 12.27 -3.19 12.13
CA LEU A 60 13.41 -3.16 13.05
C LEU A 60 13.40 -4.35 14.00
N VAL A 61 12.26 -4.65 14.61
CA VAL A 61 12.10 -5.82 15.49
C VAL A 61 12.35 -7.11 14.71
N SER A 62 11.82 -7.21 13.49
CA SER A 62 12.02 -8.38 12.63
C SER A 62 13.49 -8.55 12.23
N TYR A 63 14.20 -7.46 11.99
CA TYR A 63 15.63 -7.45 11.71
C TYR A 63 16.48 -7.91 12.90
N VAL A 64 16.12 -7.51 14.12
CA VAL A 64 16.84 -7.92 15.33
C VAL A 64 16.53 -9.37 15.70
N LEU A 65 15.27 -9.80 15.62
CA LEU A 65 14.83 -11.13 16.06
C LEU A 65 15.08 -12.23 15.03
N PHE A 66 15.10 -11.90 13.74
CA PHE A 66 15.20 -12.90 12.66
C PHE A 66 16.29 -12.53 11.62
N PRO A 67 17.57 -12.44 12.02
CA PRO A 67 18.67 -11.99 11.16
C PRO A 67 18.95 -12.92 9.97
N ASN A 68 18.50 -14.18 10.05
CA ASN A 68 18.62 -15.15 8.95
C ASN A 68 17.49 -15.04 7.92
N LEU A 69 16.41 -14.31 8.23
CA LEU A 69 15.23 -14.17 7.37
C LEU A 69 15.13 -12.79 6.72
N ILE A 70 15.80 -11.79 7.29
CA ILE A 70 15.87 -10.43 6.75
C ILE A 70 17.22 -9.79 7.01
N GLN A 71 17.85 -9.25 5.98
CA GLN A 71 19.12 -8.54 6.08
C GLN A 71 19.09 -7.22 5.32
N PHE A 72 19.74 -6.22 5.92
CA PHE A 72 19.85 -4.86 5.38
C PHE A 72 21.32 -4.45 5.39
N ALA A 73 21.84 -4.02 4.24
CA ALA A 73 23.22 -3.54 4.12
C ALA A 73 23.46 -2.20 4.84
N GLY A 74 22.40 -1.44 5.13
CA GLY A 74 22.51 -0.19 5.85
C GLY A 74 21.19 0.55 6.10
N PRO A 75 21.22 1.68 6.82
CA PRO A 75 20.01 2.41 7.23
C PRO A 75 19.18 2.93 6.05
N LEU A 76 19.82 3.31 4.93
CA LEU A 76 19.13 3.73 3.72
C LEU A 76 18.28 2.60 3.11
N SER A 77 18.76 1.36 3.15
CA SER A 77 18.01 0.20 2.63
C SER A 77 16.76 -0.09 3.47
N ILE A 78 16.82 0.15 4.79
CA ILE A 78 15.67 0.06 5.68
C ILE A 78 14.64 1.13 5.31
N ILE A 79 15.05 2.39 5.18
CA ILE A 79 14.15 3.50 4.84
C ILE A 79 13.45 3.25 3.49
N ILE A 80 14.21 2.85 2.47
CA ILE A 80 13.66 2.52 1.16
C ILE A 80 12.67 1.35 1.27
N SER A 81 13.00 0.32 2.03
CA SER A 81 12.12 -0.83 2.23
C SER A 81 10.80 -0.45 2.89
N VAL A 82 10.83 0.37 3.95
CA VAL A 82 9.61 0.86 4.60
C VAL A 82 8.73 1.64 3.62
N LEU A 83 9.34 2.51 2.81
CA LEU A 83 8.61 3.29 1.79
C LEU A 83 7.98 2.39 0.73
N VAL A 84 8.72 1.39 0.24
CA VAL A 84 8.24 0.40 -0.73
C VAL A 84 7.10 -0.43 -0.15
N ILE A 85 7.18 -0.86 1.11
CA ILE A 85 6.10 -1.61 1.75
C ILE A 85 4.82 -0.74 1.83
N GLY A 86 4.94 0.53 2.25
CA GLY A 86 3.78 1.43 2.30
C GLY A 86 3.18 1.74 0.92
N LEU A 87 4.02 1.79 -0.11
CA LEU A 87 3.60 1.91 -1.50
C LEU A 87 2.73 0.74 -1.94
N LEU A 88 3.24 -0.47 -1.71
CA LEU A 88 2.61 -1.71 -2.15
C LEU A 88 1.32 -1.98 -1.40
N ASP A 89 1.27 -1.68 -0.11
CA ASP A 89 0.04 -1.75 0.69
C ASP A 89 -1.08 -0.90 0.05
N ARG A 90 -0.76 0.33 -0.37
CA ARG A 90 -1.71 1.22 -1.02
C ARG A 90 -2.15 0.69 -2.38
N LEU A 91 -1.22 0.14 -3.16
CA LEU A 91 -1.54 -0.46 -4.46
C LEU A 91 -2.48 -1.65 -4.29
N VAL A 92 -2.20 -2.55 -3.35
CA VAL A 92 -3.06 -3.71 -3.06
C VAL A 92 -4.43 -3.24 -2.58
N SER A 93 -4.48 -2.32 -1.62
CA SER A 93 -5.72 -1.81 -1.02
C SER A 93 -6.60 -1.02 -1.99
N LEU A 94 -6.02 -0.23 -2.89
CA LEU A 94 -6.75 0.67 -3.80
C LEU A 94 -7.01 0.08 -5.18
N VAL A 95 -6.19 -0.87 -5.63
CA VAL A 95 -6.29 -1.44 -6.98
C VAL A 95 -6.74 -2.89 -6.89
N VAL A 96 -5.97 -3.76 -6.24
CA VAL A 96 -6.19 -5.21 -6.27
C VAL A 96 -7.50 -5.59 -5.58
N LEU A 97 -7.74 -5.09 -4.36
CA LEU A 97 -8.97 -5.42 -3.61
C LEU A 97 -10.25 -4.89 -4.27
N PRO A 98 -10.32 -3.62 -4.73
CA PRO A 98 -11.52 -3.12 -5.39
C PRO A 98 -11.84 -3.88 -6.69
N ILE A 99 -10.81 -4.27 -7.46
CA ILE A 99 -10.99 -5.13 -8.64
C ILE A 99 -11.60 -6.47 -8.23
N ALA A 100 -11.03 -7.16 -7.23
CA ALA A 100 -11.56 -8.43 -6.74
C ALA A 100 -13.00 -8.29 -6.22
N ARG A 101 -13.28 -7.27 -5.41
CA ARG A 101 -14.62 -6.97 -4.87
C ARG A 101 -15.63 -6.67 -5.97
N SER A 102 -15.22 -6.04 -7.08
CA SER A 102 -16.10 -5.73 -8.21
C SER A 102 -16.73 -6.99 -8.83
N PHE A 103 -16.03 -8.13 -8.83
CA PHE A 103 -16.57 -9.39 -9.34
C PHE A 103 -17.69 -9.96 -8.47
N PHE A 104 -17.61 -9.76 -7.15
CA PHE A 104 -18.65 -10.19 -6.21
C PHE A 104 -19.85 -9.24 -6.23
N LEU A 105 -19.59 -7.93 -6.34
CA LEU A 105 -20.63 -6.92 -6.48
C LEU A 105 -21.47 -7.13 -7.75
N LYS A 106 -20.85 -7.51 -8.88
CA LYS A 106 -21.58 -7.89 -10.12
C LYS A 106 -22.57 -9.05 -9.91
N LYS A 107 -22.38 -9.87 -8.88
CA LYS A 107 -23.25 -11.00 -8.52
C LYS A 107 -24.18 -10.68 -7.35
N ASN A 108 -24.31 -9.41 -6.94
CA ASN A 108 -25.05 -8.98 -5.73
C ASN A 108 -24.65 -9.75 -4.46
N ARG A 109 -23.38 -10.16 -4.36
CA ARG A 109 -22.84 -10.87 -3.18
C ARG A 109 -21.72 -10.06 -2.54
N MET A 110 -21.63 -10.16 -1.22
CA MET A 110 -20.49 -9.66 -0.46
C MET A 110 -19.31 -10.64 -0.61
N MET A 111 -18.10 -10.11 -0.70
CA MET A 111 -16.90 -10.93 -0.77
C MET A 111 -16.64 -11.62 0.58
N PRO A 112 -16.38 -12.94 0.61
CA PRO A 112 -16.04 -13.63 1.85
C PRO A 112 -14.76 -13.06 2.48
N GLN A 113 -14.77 -12.85 3.79
CA GLN A 113 -13.64 -12.24 4.49
C GLN A 113 -12.35 -13.07 4.41
N LEU A 114 -12.46 -14.41 4.47
CA LEU A 114 -11.31 -15.31 4.30
C LEU A 114 -10.66 -15.15 2.93
N LEU A 115 -11.46 -15.00 1.88
CA LEU A 115 -10.97 -14.78 0.52
C LEU A 115 -10.29 -13.41 0.41
N GLU A 116 -10.85 -12.40 1.05
CA GLU A 116 -10.27 -11.05 1.08
C GLU A 116 -8.92 -11.04 1.77
N ALA A 117 -8.83 -11.69 2.94
CA ALA A 117 -7.59 -11.88 3.68
C ALA A 117 -6.54 -12.60 2.83
N SER A 118 -6.90 -13.74 2.23
CA SER A 118 -5.96 -14.51 1.42
C SER A 118 -5.47 -13.74 0.20
N LEU A 119 -6.36 -13.03 -0.50
CA LEU A 119 -5.98 -12.27 -1.69
C LEU A 119 -5.11 -11.08 -1.32
N TYR A 120 -5.43 -10.37 -0.25
CA TYR A 120 -4.59 -9.29 0.25
C TYR A 120 -3.20 -9.84 0.62
N THR A 121 -3.14 -10.85 1.49
CA THR A 121 -1.88 -11.35 2.04
C THR A 121 -0.98 -11.93 0.95
N LEU A 122 -1.53 -12.72 0.02
CA LEU A 122 -0.75 -13.30 -1.08
C LEU A 122 -0.29 -12.24 -2.06
N SER A 123 -1.16 -11.30 -2.46
CA SER A 123 -0.79 -10.22 -3.37
C SER A 123 0.30 -9.35 -2.76
N MET A 124 0.15 -9.03 -1.47
CA MET A 124 1.11 -8.21 -0.75
C MET A 124 2.45 -8.94 -0.58
N ALA A 125 2.43 -10.21 -0.18
CA ALA A 125 3.65 -11.03 -0.04
C ALA A 125 4.41 -11.16 -1.37
N LEU A 126 3.70 -11.43 -2.47
CA LEU A 126 4.29 -11.54 -3.79
C LEU A 126 4.92 -10.22 -4.25
N LEU A 127 4.19 -9.11 -4.10
CA LEU A 127 4.69 -7.79 -4.46
C LEU A 127 5.88 -7.38 -3.59
N LEU A 128 5.84 -7.67 -2.29
CA LEU A 128 6.95 -7.43 -1.38
C LEU A 128 8.19 -8.21 -1.79
N TYR A 129 8.05 -9.50 -2.04
CA TYR A 129 9.16 -10.35 -2.44
C TYR A 129 9.80 -9.85 -3.74
N LEU A 130 8.99 -9.55 -4.76
CA LEU A 130 9.50 -9.08 -6.05
C LEU A 130 10.16 -7.69 -5.98
N ASN A 131 9.61 -6.75 -5.22
CA ASN A 131 10.12 -5.38 -5.21
C ASN A 131 11.26 -5.19 -4.20
N LEU A 132 11.23 -5.85 -3.06
CA LEU A 132 12.28 -5.71 -2.03
C LEU A 132 13.56 -6.43 -2.42
N THR A 133 13.48 -7.58 -3.11
CA THR A 133 14.69 -8.29 -3.58
C THR A 133 15.45 -7.54 -4.68
N VAL A 134 14.80 -6.58 -5.36
CA VAL A 134 15.43 -5.69 -6.35
C VAL A 134 16.15 -4.52 -5.67
N VAL A 135 15.83 -4.20 -4.41
CA VAL A 135 16.52 -3.14 -3.67
C VAL A 135 17.93 -3.61 -3.29
N PRO A 136 18.99 -2.88 -3.69
CA PRO A 136 20.35 -3.29 -3.39
C PRO A 136 20.59 -3.33 -1.89
N GLY A 137 21.15 -4.45 -1.41
CA GLY A 137 21.44 -4.66 0.00
C GLY A 137 20.25 -5.10 0.85
N VAL A 138 19.13 -5.51 0.25
CA VAL A 138 18.00 -6.12 0.95
C VAL A 138 17.95 -7.62 0.62
N GLN A 139 18.00 -8.46 1.65
CA GLN A 139 17.69 -9.88 1.52
C GLN A 139 16.47 -10.21 2.36
N LEU A 140 15.50 -10.88 1.75
CA LEU A 140 14.23 -11.20 2.36
C LEU A 140 13.84 -12.63 2.00
N SER A 141 13.59 -13.47 3.01
CA SER A 141 13.00 -14.79 2.81
C SER A 141 11.53 -14.68 2.38
N SER A 142 11.06 -15.61 1.56
CA SER A 142 9.66 -15.71 1.15
C SER A 142 8.71 -15.85 2.35
N ALA A 143 9.15 -16.53 3.42
CA ALA A 143 8.40 -16.65 4.67
C ALA A 143 8.21 -15.29 5.35
N MET A 144 9.23 -14.42 5.31
CA MET A 144 9.16 -13.07 5.87
C MET A 144 8.25 -12.17 5.05
N ALA A 145 8.25 -12.31 3.72
CA ALA A 145 7.31 -11.60 2.85
C ALA A 145 5.84 -11.96 3.15
N LEU A 146 5.56 -13.25 3.36
CA LEU A 146 4.23 -13.73 3.80
C LEU A 146 3.85 -13.20 5.17
N PHE A 147 4.77 -13.23 6.13
CA PHE A 147 4.56 -12.69 7.47
C PHE A 147 4.18 -11.20 7.44
N PHE A 148 4.90 -10.40 6.67
CA PHE A 148 4.57 -8.97 6.51
C PHE A 148 3.23 -8.78 5.81
N GLY A 149 2.94 -9.51 4.73
CA GLY A 149 1.64 -9.45 4.05
C GLY A 149 0.46 -9.76 4.97
N PHE A 150 0.61 -10.75 5.87
CA PHE A 150 -0.39 -11.09 6.86
C PHE A 150 -0.52 -10.02 7.95
N THR A 151 0.61 -9.56 8.49
CA THR A 151 0.64 -8.58 9.58
C THR A 151 0.02 -7.25 9.17
N ILE A 152 0.29 -6.80 7.95
CA ILE A 152 -0.28 -5.55 7.42
C ILE A 152 -1.79 -5.71 7.22
N TYR A 153 -2.27 -6.83 6.68
CA TYR A 153 -3.71 -7.11 6.59
C TYR A 153 -4.37 -7.09 7.97
N PHE A 154 -3.78 -7.77 8.94
CA PHE A 154 -4.30 -7.87 10.29
C PHE A 154 -4.37 -6.50 10.98
N ALA A 155 -3.34 -5.66 10.80
CA ALA A 155 -3.35 -4.29 11.31
C ALA A 155 -4.50 -3.46 10.70
N HIS A 156 -4.72 -3.54 9.39
CA HIS A 156 -5.85 -2.88 8.72
C HIS A 156 -7.19 -3.33 9.28
N TYR A 157 -7.35 -4.63 9.48
CA TYR A 157 -8.57 -5.19 10.04
C TYR A 157 -8.82 -4.71 11.48
N LEU A 158 -7.79 -4.68 12.33
CA LEU A 158 -7.88 -4.15 13.69
C LEU A 158 -8.27 -2.67 13.71
N PHE A 159 -7.66 -1.84 12.87
CA PHE A 159 -8.02 -0.43 12.79
C PHE A 159 -9.45 -0.21 12.29
N ALA A 160 -9.92 -1.03 11.35
CA ALA A 160 -11.30 -0.99 10.88
C ALA A 160 -12.29 -1.33 12.00
N LEU A 161 -12.03 -2.41 12.76
CA LEU A 161 -12.85 -2.80 13.91
C LEU A 161 -12.87 -1.72 14.99
N PHE A 162 -11.70 -1.14 15.30
CA PHE A 162 -11.59 -0.07 16.29
C PHE A 162 -12.41 1.17 15.89
N ARG A 163 -12.36 1.56 14.61
CA ARG A 163 -13.14 2.67 14.07
C ARG A 163 -14.65 2.41 14.16
N ILE A 164 -15.09 1.19 13.84
CA ILE A 164 -16.50 0.79 13.99
C ILE A 164 -16.94 0.89 15.45
N ARG A 165 -16.11 0.42 16.39
CA ARG A 165 -16.38 0.54 17.83
C ARG A 165 -16.51 1.99 18.28
N GLN A 166 -15.63 2.88 17.80
CA GLN A 166 -15.71 4.32 18.12
C GLN A 166 -16.96 4.98 17.55
N LEU A 167 -17.34 4.64 16.31
CA LEU A 167 -18.58 5.14 15.69
C LEU A 167 -19.80 4.71 16.48
N LYS A 168 -19.86 3.42 16.88
CA LYS A 168 -20.94 2.90 17.72
C LYS A 168 -21.04 3.64 19.05
N LYS A 169 -19.91 3.91 19.71
CA LYS A 169 -19.86 4.67 20.97
C LYS A 169 -20.42 6.09 20.81
N LYS A 170 -20.13 6.76 19.68
CA LYS A 170 -20.61 8.11 19.37
C LYS A 170 -22.10 8.18 19.02
N LEU A 171 -22.66 7.10 18.47
CA LEU A 171 -24.10 6.98 18.16
C LEU A 171 -24.93 6.63 19.40
N SER A 172 -24.32 6.03 20.43
CA SER A 172 -24.96 5.68 21.69
C SER A 172 -24.83 6.75 22.79
N SER A 173 -24.15 7.86 22.51
CA SER A 173 -23.96 9.01 23.41
C SER A 173 -24.69 10.22 22.86
#